data_AF-A0A0F9TY08-F1
#
_entry.id   AF-A0A0F9TY08-F1
#
_cell.length_a   1.000
_cell.length_b   1.000
_cell.length_c   1.000
_cell.angle_alpha   90.00
_cell.angle_beta   90.00
_cell.angle_gamma   90.00
#
_symmetry.space_group_name_H-M   'P 1'
#
loop_
_entity.id
_entity.type
_entity.pdbx_description
1 polymer ?
#
loop_
_entity_poly.entity_id
_entity_poly.type
_entity_poly.pdbx_seq_one_letter_code
_entity_poly.pdbx_strand_id
1 'polypeptide(L)'
;MTTSNERFQTQLAFGKIAEQQIIMWLRRRCGYAVLPVYELEMSTGKGPQLFFPDSECVAPDVLAIRGEDTKWIEAKRKTVFTWHRYSRAWTTGIDRRHFREYQRIAEQTPFPVYLLFLHESSRPSQNDRDHNCPDECPSGLFGDDLALLVERVNHESDEWGSNGMVYWRHDDLPQIATLEEVQSVFSAFLKERRDKFAGQPMPGFED
;
A
#
# COMPACT_ATOMS: atom_id res chain seq x y z
N MET A 1 6.79 -0.05 30.82
CA MET A 1 7.00 1.19 30.04
C MET A 1 7.68 0.78 28.75
N THR A 2 6.91 0.60 27.68
CA THR A 2 7.44 0.18 26.37
C THR A 2 8.22 1.34 25.76
N THR A 3 9.47 1.11 25.39
CA THR A 3 10.39 2.13 24.88
C THR A 3 9.96 2.61 23.49
N SER A 4 10.35 3.84 23.10
CA SER A 4 10.06 4.40 21.77
C SER A 4 10.53 3.50 20.62
N ASN A 5 11.56 2.69 20.84
CA ASN A 5 12.10 1.74 19.86
C ASN A 5 11.22 0.49 19.72
N GLU A 6 10.72 -0.06 20.82
CA GLU A 6 9.76 -1.18 20.80
C GLU A 6 8.45 -0.77 20.11
N ARG A 7 7.95 0.44 20.38
CA ARG A 7 6.74 0.97 19.71
C ARG A 7 6.93 1.12 18.18
N PHE A 8 8.13 1.53 17.75
CA PHE A 8 8.50 1.62 16.34
C PHE A 8 8.60 0.24 15.68
N GLN A 9 9.23 -0.74 16.35
CA GLN A 9 9.34 -2.12 15.87
C GLN A 9 7.99 -2.84 15.79
N THR A 10 7.09 -2.63 16.77
CA THR A 10 5.72 -3.19 16.75
C THR A 10 4.87 -2.54 15.65
N GLN A 11 4.99 -1.24 15.42
CA GLN A 11 4.32 -0.56 14.29
C GLN A 11 4.86 -1.04 12.93
N LEU A 12 6.16 -1.27 12.82
CA LEU A 12 6.80 -1.90 11.65
C LEU A 12 6.31 -3.32 11.43
N ALA A 13 6.23 -4.16 12.46
CA ALA A 13 5.74 -5.53 12.36
C ALA A 13 4.26 -5.59 11.95
N PHE A 14 3.42 -4.69 12.47
CA PHE A 14 2.01 -4.60 12.11
C PHE A 14 1.80 -4.09 10.68
N GLY A 15 2.59 -3.10 10.23
CA GLY A 15 2.63 -2.64 8.82
C GLY A 15 3.09 -3.74 7.86
N LYS A 16 4.12 -4.52 8.26
CA LYS A 16 4.65 -5.65 7.49
C LYS A 16 3.65 -6.79 7.33
N ILE A 17 2.83 -7.11 8.34
CA ILE A 17 1.76 -8.12 8.23
C ILE A 17 0.62 -7.64 7.32
N ALA A 18 0.41 -6.33 7.25
CA ALA A 18 -0.62 -5.70 6.46
C ALA A 18 -0.32 -5.68 4.94
N GLU A 19 0.89 -5.29 4.55
CA GLU A 19 1.38 -5.30 3.17
C GLU A 19 1.48 -6.72 2.58
N GLN A 20 1.66 -7.71 3.45
CA GLN A 20 1.69 -9.12 3.06
C GLN A 20 0.41 -9.59 2.34
N GLN A 21 -0.75 -8.98 2.58
CA GLN A 21 -1.98 -9.35 1.85
C GLN A 21 -1.84 -9.06 0.35
N ILE A 22 -1.37 -7.87 0.00
CA ILE A 22 -1.14 -7.47 -1.41
C ILE A 22 -0.04 -8.35 -2.02
N ILE A 23 1.06 -8.57 -1.28
CA ILE A 23 2.17 -9.42 -1.75
C ILE A 23 1.70 -10.86 -1.99
N MET A 24 0.92 -11.45 -1.07
CA MET A 24 0.39 -12.80 -1.23
C MET A 24 -0.56 -12.89 -2.41
N TRP A 25 -1.42 -11.89 -2.60
CA TRP A 25 -2.30 -11.82 -3.76
C TRP A 25 -1.49 -11.74 -5.06
N LEU A 26 -0.49 -10.85 -5.17
CA LEU A 26 0.40 -10.76 -6.34
C LEU A 26 1.08 -12.09 -6.65
N ARG A 27 1.58 -12.79 -5.64
CA ARG A 27 2.28 -14.07 -5.81
C ARG A 27 1.35 -15.21 -6.21
N ARG A 28 0.27 -15.41 -5.46
CA ARG A 28 -0.59 -16.60 -5.58
C ARG A 28 -1.64 -16.47 -6.66
N ARG A 29 -2.18 -15.26 -6.84
CA ARG A 29 -3.27 -15.01 -7.80
C ARG A 29 -2.76 -14.53 -9.14
N CYS A 30 -1.72 -13.70 -9.14
CA CYS A 30 -1.15 -13.11 -10.36
C CYS A 30 0.13 -13.79 -10.84
N GLY A 31 0.76 -14.65 -10.04
CA GLY A 31 1.93 -15.42 -10.45
C GLY A 31 3.23 -14.61 -10.52
N TYR A 32 3.32 -13.49 -9.81
CA TYR A 32 4.57 -12.72 -9.73
C TYR A 32 5.54 -13.35 -8.73
N ALA A 33 6.84 -13.30 -9.05
CA ALA A 33 7.88 -13.30 -8.03
C ALA A 33 7.93 -11.89 -7.41
N VAL A 34 8.14 -11.79 -6.10
CA VAL A 34 8.15 -10.52 -5.38
C VAL A 34 9.44 -10.38 -4.58
N LEU A 35 10.11 -9.24 -4.75
CA LEU A 35 11.21 -8.78 -3.92
C LEU A 35 10.70 -7.63 -3.02
N PRO A 36 10.49 -7.87 -1.71
CA PRO A 36 10.18 -6.82 -0.76
C PRO A 36 11.39 -5.90 -0.57
N VAL A 37 11.17 -4.58 -0.57
CA VAL A 37 12.24 -3.57 -0.55
C VAL A 37 12.50 -3.05 0.87
N TYR A 38 11.50 -3.11 1.75
CA TYR A 38 11.59 -2.69 3.16
C TYR A 38 12.44 -3.62 4.05
N GLU A 39 12.86 -4.80 3.56
CA GLU A 39 13.70 -5.74 4.31
C GLU A 39 15.19 -5.37 4.30
N LEU A 40 15.58 -4.34 3.54
CA LEU A 40 16.94 -3.81 3.52
C LEU A 40 17.13 -2.85 4.70
N GLU A 41 17.69 -3.34 5.81
CA GLU A 41 18.06 -2.48 6.95
C GLU A 41 19.01 -1.37 6.50
N MET A 42 18.57 -0.11 6.60
CA MET A 42 19.44 1.05 6.51
C MET A 42 19.56 1.67 7.90
N SER A 43 20.79 1.72 8.43
CA SER A 43 21.17 2.23 9.75
C SER A 43 20.90 3.73 9.97
N THR A 44 20.29 4.42 9.00
CA THR A 44 20.15 5.88 8.94
C THR A 44 18.72 6.37 9.27
N GLY A 45 17.77 5.46 9.53
CA GLY A 45 16.37 5.81 9.81
C GLY A 45 15.59 6.31 8.59
N LYS A 46 16.20 6.30 7.40
CA LYS A 46 15.51 6.51 6.12
C LYS A 46 14.94 5.19 5.62
N GLY A 47 13.76 5.24 4.98
CA GLY A 47 13.22 4.10 4.24
C GLY A 47 14.14 3.70 3.08
N PRO A 48 13.90 2.54 2.45
CA PRO A 48 14.75 2.05 1.37
C PRO A 48 14.86 3.09 0.24
N GLN A 49 16.07 3.23 -0.30
CA GLN A 49 16.39 4.21 -1.32
C GLN A 49 16.76 3.51 -2.63
N LEU A 50 16.32 4.10 -3.74
CA LEU A 50 16.81 3.79 -5.08
C LEU A 50 17.84 4.87 -5.47
N PHE A 51 19.07 4.44 -5.73
CA PHE A 51 20.16 5.32 -6.13
C PHE A 51 20.30 5.35 -7.65
N PHE A 52 20.22 6.55 -8.21
CA PHE A 52 20.55 6.87 -9.59
C PHE A 52 21.96 7.47 -9.65
N PRO A 53 22.58 7.59 -10.84
CA PRO A 53 23.93 8.18 -10.98
C PRO A 53 24.07 9.55 -10.30
N ASP A 54 23.03 10.40 -10.39
CA ASP A 54 23.07 11.78 -9.92
C ASP A 54 21.98 12.12 -8.88
N SER A 55 21.21 11.13 -8.40
CA SER A 55 20.12 11.38 -7.43
C SER A 55 19.73 10.16 -6.60
N GLU A 56 18.95 10.37 -5.53
CA GLU A 56 18.30 9.31 -4.75
C GLU A 56 16.79 9.56 -4.68
N CYS A 57 16.00 8.49 -4.63
CA CYS A 57 14.54 8.51 -4.42
C CYS A 57 14.14 7.45 -3.40
N VAL A 58 13.06 7.66 -2.64
CA VAL A 58 12.45 6.59 -1.84
C VAL A 58 11.94 5.50 -2.78
N ALA A 59 12.37 4.27 -2.54
CA ALA A 59 11.96 3.13 -3.33
C ALA A 59 10.52 2.70 -2.96
N PRO A 60 9.70 2.26 -3.93
CA PRO A 60 8.42 1.62 -3.65
C PRO A 60 8.59 0.33 -2.83
N ASP A 61 7.54 -0.08 -2.14
CA ASP A 61 7.59 -1.21 -1.18
C ASP A 61 8.03 -2.55 -1.81
N VAL A 62 7.72 -2.79 -3.09
CA VAL A 62 7.87 -4.09 -3.75
C VAL A 62 8.33 -3.94 -5.20
N LEU A 63 9.27 -4.80 -5.63
CA LEU A 63 9.49 -5.11 -7.04
C LEU A 63 8.80 -6.43 -7.40
N ALA A 64 7.81 -6.39 -8.28
CA ALA A 64 7.08 -7.55 -8.76
C ALA A 64 7.57 -7.94 -10.16
N ILE A 65 7.98 -9.20 -10.33
CA ILE A 65 8.64 -9.72 -11.54
C ILE A 65 7.83 -10.89 -12.11
N ARG A 66 7.42 -10.77 -13.39
CA ARG A 66 6.79 -11.86 -14.15
C ARG A 66 7.22 -11.79 -15.62
N GLY A 67 8.42 -12.27 -15.90
CA GLY A 67 9.02 -12.17 -17.23
C GLY A 67 9.23 -10.70 -17.62
N GLU A 68 8.76 -10.32 -18.81
CA GLU A 68 8.80 -8.93 -19.30
C GLU A 68 7.85 -7.99 -18.54
N ASP A 69 6.86 -8.54 -17.81
CA ASP A 69 5.95 -7.77 -16.97
C ASP A 69 6.58 -7.58 -15.57
N THR A 70 7.52 -6.63 -15.48
CA THR A 70 8.19 -6.24 -14.24
C THR A 70 7.80 -4.82 -13.85
N LYS A 71 7.40 -4.61 -12.60
CA LYS A 71 6.90 -3.33 -12.10
C LYS A 71 7.22 -3.09 -10.64
N TRP A 72 7.39 -1.83 -10.29
CA TRP A 72 7.39 -1.39 -8.91
C TRP A 72 5.96 -1.29 -8.39
N ILE A 73 5.74 -1.67 -7.13
CA ILE A 73 4.46 -1.59 -6.44
C ILE A 73 4.68 -0.82 -5.14
N GLU A 74 3.97 0.30 -4.99
CA GLU A 74 3.74 0.92 -3.68
C GLU A 74 2.42 0.36 -3.11
N ALA A 75 2.49 -0.24 -1.92
CA ALA A 75 1.37 -0.94 -1.31
C ALA A 75 0.85 -0.16 -0.09
N LYS A 76 -0.34 0.42 -0.21
CA LYS A 76 -1.02 1.13 0.87
C LYS A 76 -2.20 0.35 1.41
N ARG A 77 -2.09 -0.08 2.67
CA ARG A 77 -3.27 -0.52 3.41
C ARG A 77 -3.98 0.68 4.04
N LYS A 78 -5.29 0.71 3.90
CA LYS A 78 -6.17 1.72 4.50
C LYS A 78 -7.40 1.05 5.06
N THR A 79 -7.89 1.53 6.19
CA THR A 79 -9.09 0.95 6.80
C THR A 79 -10.33 1.21 5.93
N VAL A 80 -10.49 2.45 5.45
CA VAL A 80 -11.66 2.92 4.71
C VAL A 80 -11.26 3.98 3.69
N PHE A 81 -12.12 4.23 2.69
CA PHE A 81 -12.03 5.44 1.87
C PHE A 81 -12.47 6.64 2.72
N THR A 82 -11.94 7.83 2.41
CA THR A 82 -12.30 9.08 3.09
C THR A 82 -13.31 9.85 2.26
N TRP A 83 -14.34 10.40 2.90
CA TRP A 83 -15.35 11.20 2.22
C TRP A 83 -14.85 12.63 1.99
N HIS A 84 -14.58 12.96 0.74
CA HIS A 84 -14.20 14.33 0.38
C HIS A 84 -15.47 15.17 0.18
N ARG A 85 -15.77 16.02 1.16
CA ARG A 85 -17.05 16.75 1.25
C ARG A 85 -17.28 17.74 0.12
N TYR A 86 -16.21 18.35 -0.37
CA TYR A 86 -16.30 19.35 -1.43
C TYR A 86 -16.68 18.70 -2.77
N SER A 87 -15.98 17.61 -3.14
CA SER A 87 -16.31 16.88 -4.37
C SER A 87 -17.45 15.88 -4.21
N ARG A 88 -17.93 15.64 -2.98
CA ARG A 88 -18.92 14.63 -2.62
C ARG A 88 -18.55 13.26 -3.22
N ALA A 89 -17.31 12.83 -2.99
CA ALA A 89 -16.80 11.58 -3.51
C ALA A 89 -15.95 10.85 -2.48
N TRP A 90 -15.94 9.52 -2.56
CA TRP A 90 -14.97 8.69 -1.84
C TRP A 90 -13.59 8.89 -2.46
N THR A 91 -12.60 9.17 -1.60
CA THR A 91 -11.23 9.44 -2.03
C THR A 91 -10.20 8.66 -1.21
N THR A 92 -9.06 8.41 -1.82
CA THR A 92 -7.89 7.82 -1.18
C THR A 92 -6.65 8.49 -1.75
N GLY A 93 -5.51 8.38 -1.07
CA GLY A 93 -4.35 9.18 -1.43
C GLY A 93 -3.04 8.77 -0.77
N ILE A 94 -1.95 9.37 -1.24
CA ILE A 94 -0.59 9.20 -0.70
C ILE A 94 0.06 10.55 -0.43
N ASP A 95 1.17 10.53 0.32
CA ASP A 95 1.99 11.71 0.56
C ASP A 95 2.52 12.28 -0.76
N ARG A 96 2.44 13.60 -0.90
CA ARG A 96 2.81 14.31 -2.14
C ARG A 96 4.29 14.16 -2.49
N ARG A 97 5.18 14.07 -1.49
CA ARG A 97 6.60 13.85 -1.73
C ARG A 97 6.82 12.47 -2.33
N HIS A 98 6.20 11.43 -1.77
CA HIS A 98 6.29 10.07 -2.30
C HIS A 98 5.75 9.99 -3.73
N PHE A 99 4.60 10.61 -3.99
CA PHE A 99 4.04 10.70 -5.34
C PHE A 99 5.05 11.24 -6.36
N ARG A 100 5.71 12.36 -6.04
CA ARG A 100 6.74 12.96 -6.91
C ARG A 100 7.99 12.08 -7.07
N GLU A 101 8.44 11.43 -6.01
CA GLU A 101 9.59 10.53 -6.09
C GLU A 101 9.27 9.29 -6.95
N TYR A 102 8.07 8.74 -6.85
CA TYR A 102 7.62 7.63 -7.69
C TYR A 102 7.49 8.01 -9.16
N GLN A 103 7.04 9.23 -9.48
CA GLN A 103 7.05 9.73 -10.85
C GLN A 103 8.48 9.74 -11.43
N ARG A 104 9.45 10.21 -10.65
CA ARG A 104 10.87 10.20 -11.07
C ARG A 104 11.41 8.80 -11.29
N ILE A 105 10.97 7.81 -10.52
CA ILE A 105 11.36 6.40 -10.71
C ILE A 105 10.75 5.86 -12.01
N ALA A 106 9.47 6.14 -12.27
CA ALA A 106 8.81 5.74 -13.51
C ALA A 106 9.45 6.38 -14.75
N GLU A 107 9.97 7.61 -14.63
CA GLU A 107 10.68 8.32 -15.71
C GLU A 107 12.11 7.79 -15.95
N GLN A 108 12.79 7.35 -14.90
CA GLN A 108 14.22 6.97 -14.96
C GLN A 108 14.45 5.46 -15.10
N THR A 109 13.41 4.64 -14.98
CA THR A 109 13.51 3.18 -15.05
C THR A 109 12.56 2.62 -16.12
N PRO A 110 12.86 1.45 -16.72
CA PRO A 110 11.94 0.82 -17.67
C PRO A 110 10.74 0.15 -16.99
N PHE A 111 10.65 0.18 -15.66
CA PHE A 111 9.62 -0.51 -14.90
C PHE A 111 8.58 0.49 -14.43
N PRO A 112 7.30 0.31 -14.82
CA PRO A 112 6.24 1.20 -14.35
C PRO A 112 6.09 1.10 -12.83
N VAL A 113 5.64 2.18 -12.22
CA VAL A 113 5.30 2.21 -10.80
C VAL A 113 3.78 2.10 -10.68
N TYR A 114 3.28 1.16 -9.88
CA TYR A 114 1.86 1.03 -9.58
C TYR A 114 1.61 1.44 -8.15
N LEU A 115 0.49 2.16 -7.94
CA LEU A 115 -0.02 2.45 -6.60
C LEU A 115 -1.18 1.52 -6.31
N LEU A 116 -1.04 0.67 -5.29
CA LEU A 116 -2.09 -0.25 -4.86
C LEU A 116 -2.62 0.12 -3.49
N PHE A 117 -3.94 0.22 -3.36
CA PHE A 117 -4.62 0.54 -2.12
C PHE A 117 -5.57 -0.58 -1.70
N LEU A 118 -5.26 -1.28 -0.62
CA LEU A 118 -6.17 -2.24 0.01
C LEU A 118 -7.05 -1.53 1.04
N HIS A 119 -8.36 -1.50 0.79
CA HIS A 119 -9.38 -0.93 1.66
C HIS A 119 -10.18 -2.03 2.35
N GLU A 120 -10.12 -2.09 3.67
CA GLU A 120 -10.53 -3.27 4.45
C GLU A 120 -11.95 -3.25 4.99
N SER A 121 -12.62 -2.10 4.92
CA SER A 121 -13.97 -1.96 5.44
C SER A 121 -14.81 -1.13 4.49
N SER A 122 -16.03 -1.60 4.24
CA SER A 122 -17.07 -0.82 3.57
C SER A 122 -17.84 0.09 4.53
N ARG A 123 -17.49 0.10 5.82
CA ARG A 123 -18.14 0.96 6.81
C ARG A 123 -17.35 2.26 6.96
N PRO A 124 -17.90 3.43 6.57
CA PRO A 124 -17.19 4.70 6.69
C PRO A 124 -16.72 5.02 8.11
N SER A 125 -15.71 5.88 8.19
CA SER A 125 -15.24 6.41 9.48
C SER A 125 -16.36 7.17 10.20
N GLN A 126 -16.30 7.26 11.53
CA GLN A 126 -17.28 8.05 12.29
C GLN A 126 -17.26 9.52 11.84
N ASN A 127 -16.06 10.09 11.62
CA ASN A 127 -15.91 11.46 11.16
C ASN A 127 -16.59 11.71 9.81
N ASP A 128 -16.53 10.76 8.87
CA ASP A 128 -17.22 10.91 7.58
C ASP A 128 -18.75 10.86 7.75
N ARG A 129 -19.24 9.94 8.60
CA ARG A 129 -20.67 9.82 8.92
C ARG A 129 -21.24 11.07 9.57
N ASP A 130 -20.50 11.69 10.48
CA ASP A 130 -20.88 12.94 11.13
C ASP A 130 -21.06 14.09 10.12
N HIS A 131 -20.57 13.91 8.89
CA HIS A 131 -20.65 14.87 7.80
C HIS A 131 -21.50 14.35 6.63
N ASN A 132 -22.48 13.49 6.93
CA ASN A 132 -23.49 13.01 5.99
C ASN A 132 -22.90 12.36 4.73
N CYS A 133 -21.84 11.56 4.89
CA CYS A 133 -21.40 10.66 3.83
C CYS A 133 -22.46 9.57 3.56
N PRO A 134 -22.39 8.87 2.41
CA PRO A 134 -23.16 7.64 2.20
C PRO A 134 -22.90 6.59 3.29
N ASP A 135 -23.86 5.69 3.52
CA ASP A 135 -23.79 4.67 4.58
C ASP A 135 -22.68 3.63 4.37
N GLU A 136 -22.30 3.42 3.10
CA GLU A 136 -21.25 2.50 2.70
C GLU A 136 -20.17 3.21 1.90
N CYS A 137 -18.93 2.77 2.09
CA CYS A 137 -17.79 3.14 1.26
C CYS A 137 -17.23 1.92 0.51
N PRO A 138 -16.46 2.13 -0.56
CA PRO A 138 -15.87 1.04 -1.32
C PRO A 138 -14.84 0.24 -0.50
N SER A 139 -14.69 -1.04 -0.81
CA SER A 139 -13.68 -1.92 -0.21
C SER A 139 -13.09 -2.87 -1.25
N GLY A 140 -11.90 -3.39 -0.97
CA GLY A 140 -11.12 -4.21 -1.90
C GLY A 140 -9.77 -3.60 -2.27
N LEU A 141 -9.16 -4.16 -3.30
CA LEU A 141 -7.86 -3.72 -3.82
C LEU A 141 -8.08 -2.84 -5.04
N PHE A 142 -7.66 -1.58 -4.94
CA PHE A 142 -7.76 -0.59 -6.00
C PHE A 142 -6.37 -0.14 -6.42
N GLY A 143 -6.20 0.29 -7.67
CA GLY A 143 -4.92 0.81 -8.12
C GLY A 143 -4.74 0.76 -9.62
N ASP A 144 -3.67 1.38 -10.09
CA ASP A 144 -3.28 1.39 -11.50
C ASP A 144 -1.81 1.80 -11.64
N ASP A 145 -1.34 1.83 -12.90
CA ASP A 145 -0.08 2.45 -13.29
C ASP A 145 -0.08 3.94 -12.94
N LEU A 146 0.98 4.40 -12.26
CA LEU A 146 1.18 5.78 -11.85
C LEU A 146 1.07 6.75 -13.04
N ALA A 147 1.54 6.37 -14.23
CA ALA A 147 1.43 7.21 -15.43
C ALA A 147 -0.04 7.54 -15.75
N LEU A 148 -0.94 6.58 -15.58
CA LEU A 148 -2.38 6.79 -15.76
C LEU A 148 -3.00 7.55 -14.57
N LEU A 149 -2.52 7.28 -13.35
CA LEU A 149 -3.03 7.94 -12.15
C LEU A 149 -2.70 9.43 -12.10
N VAL A 150 -1.59 9.86 -12.69
CA VAL A 150 -1.23 11.29 -12.79
C VAL A 150 -2.32 12.09 -13.51
N GLU A 151 -2.93 11.53 -14.55
CA GLU A 151 -3.99 12.19 -15.32
C GLU A 151 -5.35 12.20 -14.58
N ARG A 152 -5.49 11.40 -13.53
CA ARG A 152 -6.73 11.17 -12.77
C ARG A 152 -6.70 11.76 -11.36
N VAL A 153 -5.72 12.58 -11.04
CA VAL A 153 -5.64 13.26 -9.74
C VAL A 153 -6.90 14.08 -9.51
N ASN A 154 -7.57 13.85 -8.39
CA ASN A 154 -8.79 14.56 -8.04
C ASN A 154 -8.50 15.92 -7.41
N HIS A 155 -7.62 15.93 -6.40
CA HIS A 155 -7.16 17.14 -5.75
C HIS A 155 -5.85 16.87 -4.98
N GLU A 156 -5.16 17.95 -4.65
CA GLU A 156 -4.08 17.93 -3.66
C GLU A 156 -4.50 18.77 -2.45
N SER A 157 -4.00 18.43 -1.27
CA SER A 157 -4.27 19.19 -0.03
C SER A 157 -3.00 19.37 0.79
N ASP A 158 -2.85 20.54 1.39
CA ASP A 158 -1.78 20.85 2.34
C ASP A 158 -2.16 20.55 3.80
N GLU A 159 -3.40 20.12 4.05
CA GLU A 159 -3.95 19.93 5.40
C GLU A 159 -3.44 18.66 6.10
N TRP A 160 -2.90 17.70 5.33
CA TRP A 160 -2.49 16.39 5.83
C TRP A 160 -1.11 16.01 5.30
N GLY A 161 -0.31 15.32 6.13
CA GLY A 161 1.09 14.99 5.81
C GLY A 161 2.03 16.19 5.95
N SER A 162 3.33 15.94 6.12
CA SER A 162 4.32 17.03 6.26
C SER A 162 4.56 17.78 4.93
N ASN A 163 4.18 17.19 3.80
CA ASN A 163 4.38 17.75 2.46
C ASN A 163 3.06 17.94 1.68
N GLY A 164 1.91 17.72 2.33
CA GLY A 164 0.63 17.59 1.66
C GLY A 164 0.36 16.18 1.11
N MET A 165 -0.83 16.00 0.53
CA MET A 165 -1.34 14.74 0.03
C MET A 165 -1.89 14.90 -1.39
N VAL A 166 -1.81 13.83 -2.17
CA VAL A 166 -2.43 13.69 -3.50
C VAL A 166 -3.54 12.66 -3.40
N TYR A 167 -4.72 12.99 -3.91
CA TYR A 167 -5.91 12.16 -3.80
C TYR A 167 -6.51 11.79 -5.17
N TRP A 168 -7.12 10.62 -5.21
CA TRP A 168 -7.92 10.12 -6.32
C TRP A 168 -9.33 9.80 -5.84
N ARG A 169 -10.31 9.94 -6.73
CA ARG A 169 -11.66 9.44 -6.49
C ARG A 169 -11.69 7.94 -6.71
N HIS A 170 -12.56 7.28 -5.95
CA HIS A 170 -12.89 5.87 -6.17
C HIS A 170 -13.26 5.59 -7.64
N ASP A 171 -14.09 6.44 -8.25
CA ASP A 171 -14.62 6.22 -9.60
C ASP A 171 -13.53 6.25 -10.69
N ASP A 172 -12.39 6.87 -10.39
CA ASP A 172 -11.23 7.01 -11.29
C ASP A 172 -10.12 5.99 -10.95
N LEU A 173 -10.32 5.17 -9.91
CA LEU A 173 -9.41 4.14 -9.45
C LEU A 173 -9.96 2.75 -9.78
N PRO A 174 -9.34 2.00 -10.70
CA PRO A 174 -9.78 0.65 -11.03
C PRO A 174 -9.77 -0.27 -9.80
N GLN A 175 -10.83 -1.05 -9.63
CA GLN A 175 -10.83 -2.17 -8.69
C GLN A 175 -10.14 -3.37 -9.34
N ILE A 176 -9.03 -3.80 -8.74
CA ILE A 176 -8.20 -4.91 -9.22
C ILE A 176 -8.68 -6.24 -8.65
N ALA A 177 -9.13 -6.25 -7.39
CA ALA A 177 -9.68 -7.43 -6.73
C ALA A 177 -10.69 -7.04 -5.64
N THR A 178 -11.64 -7.92 -5.37
CA THR A 178 -12.55 -7.74 -4.23
C THR A 178 -11.80 -7.97 -2.91
N LEU A 179 -12.33 -7.42 -1.82
CA LEU A 179 -11.74 -7.65 -0.49
C LEU A 179 -11.74 -9.14 -0.13
N GLU A 180 -12.84 -9.84 -0.44
CA GLU A 180 -12.98 -11.28 -0.22
C GLU A 180 -11.90 -12.08 -0.96
N GLU A 181 -11.61 -11.74 -2.22
CA GLU A 181 -10.57 -12.41 -2.99
C GLU A 181 -9.21 -12.29 -2.32
N VAL A 182 -8.80 -11.07 -1.96
CA VAL A 182 -7.52 -10.81 -1.28
C VAL A 182 -7.45 -11.56 0.06
N GLN A 183 -8.50 -11.49 0.86
CA GLN A 183 -8.58 -12.16 2.16
C GLN A 183 -8.53 -13.69 2.01
N SER A 184 -9.21 -14.27 1.03
CA SER A 184 -9.23 -15.72 0.80
C SER A 184 -7.83 -16.26 0.51
N VAL A 185 -7.05 -15.55 -0.31
CA VAL A 185 -5.67 -15.89 -0.64
C VAL A 185 -4.78 -15.84 0.60
N PHE A 186 -4.95 -14.80 1.42
CA PHE A 186 -4.17 -14.62 2.63
C PHE A 186 -4.52 -15.67 3.70
N SER A 187 -5.80 -15.96 3.91
CA SER A 187 -6.26 -17.01 4.82
C SER A 187 -5.75 -18.39 4.42
N ALA A 188 -5.74 -18.72 3.12
CA ALA A 188 -5.18 -19.98 2.63
C ALA A 188 -3.68 -20.08 2.94
N PHE A 189 -2.93 -19.00 2.73
CA PHE A 189 -1.51 -18.93 3.08
C PHE A 189 -1.26 -19.16 4.57
N LEU A 190 -2.02 -18.50 5.46
CA LEU A 190 -1.88 -18.66 6.91
C LEU A 190 -2.17 -20.11 7.34
N LYS A 191 -3.20 -20.74 6.76
CA LYS A 191 -3.54 -22.13 7.03
C LYS A 191 -2.39 -23.06 6.64
N GLU A 192 -1.85 -22.93 5.43
CA GLU A 192 -0.74 -23.75 4.96
C GLU A 192 0.53 -23.57 5.80
N ARG A 193 0.85 -22.32 6.22
CA ARG A 193 1.98 -22.09 7.13
C ARG A 193 1.77 -22.77 8.47
N ARG A 194 0.58 -22.63 9.06
CA ARG A 194 0.27 -23.28 10.34
C ARG A 194 0.41 -24.80 10.24
N ASP A 195 -0.10 -25.40 9.16
CA ASP A 195 -0.06 -26.85 8.96
C ASP A 195 1.39 -27.32 8.72
N LYS A 196 2.24 -26.51 8.09
CA LYS A 196 3.66 -26.82 7.83
C LYS A 196 4.57 -26.68 9.06
N PHE A 197 4.24 -25.80 10.00
CA PHE A 197 5.06 -25.50 11.20
C PHE A 197 4.41 -25.93 12.52
N ALA A 198 3.38 -26.78 12.46
CA ALA A 198 2.74 -27.34 13.65
C ALA A 198 3.78 -28.11 14.50
N GLY A 199 4.15 -27.53 15.65
CA GLY A 199 5.11 -28.12 16.61
C GLY A 199 6.47 -27.42 16.74
N GLN A 200 6.72 -26.31 16.02
CA GLN A 200 7.91 -25.46 16.24
C GLN A 200 7.49 -24.06 16.72
N PRO A 201 8.19 -23.46 17.70
CA PRO A 201 7.93 -22.08 18.12
C PRO A 201 8.14 -21.13 16.92
N MET A 202 7.18 -20.22 16.73
CA MET A 202 7.14 -19.27 15.62
C MET A 202 8.25 -18.22 15.79
N PRO A 203 9.24 -18.13 14.89
CA PRO A 203 10.18 -17.01 14.91
C PRO A 203 9.44 -15.74 14.44
N GLY A 204 9.40 -14.71 15.28
CA GLY A 204 8.86 -13.38 14.92
C GLY A 204 7.39 -13.12 15.29
N PHE A 205 6.78 -13.99 16.12
CA PHE A 205 5.49 -13.75 16.77
C PHE A 205 5.63 -14.06 18.26
N GLU A 206 6.27 -13.16 19.01
CA GLU A 206 6.14 -13.09 20.48
C GLU A 206 5.50 -11.74 20.83
N ASP A 207 4.63 -11.77 21.84
CA ASP A 207 3.70 -10.71 22.26
C ASP A 207 4.34 -9.34 22.57
#